data_AF-A0A7C4IX78-F1
#
_entry.id   AF-A0A7C4IX78-F1
#
_cell.length_a   1.000
_cell.length_b   1.000
_cell.length_c   1.000
_cell.angle_alpha   90.00
_cell.angle_beta   90.00
_cell.angle_gamma   90.00
#
_symmetry.space_group_name_H-M   'P 1'
#
loop_
_entity.id
_entity.type
_entity.pdbx_description
1 polymer ?
#
loop_
_entity_poly.entity_id
_entity_poly.type
_entity_poly.pdbx_seq_one_letter_code
_entity_poly.pdbx_strand_id
1 'polypeptide(L)'
;MMLLAGFLVVLFWLASEFLGPFQRGSVTKQMPFECGHPSEGFRPRRFAVKFYGIAVLFILFDIEAVFLYPWAVVLNELKLFALIEMIIFIVILFVALGYVWAKGGLEWD
;
A
#
# COMPACT_ATOMS: atom_id res chain seq x y z
N MET A 1 19.51 12.48 8.18
CA MET A 1 18.97 11.10 8.07
C MET A 1 18.58 10.73 6.64
N MET A 2 17.66 11.44 5.97
CA MET A 2 17.17 11.08 4.62
C MET A 2 18.27 11.06 3.55
N LEU A 3 19.21 12.03 3.58
CA LEU A 3 20.35 12.06 2.65
C LEU A 3 21.31 10.87 2.85
N LEU A 4 21.52 10.46 4.09
CA LEU A 4 22.36 9.30 4.42
C LEU A 4 21.69 8.00 3.93
N ALA A 5 20.38 7.87 4.12
CA ALA A 5 19.62 6.73 3.62
C ALA A 5 19.66 6.65 2.09
N GLY A 6 19.45 7.77 1.40
CA GLY A 6 19.56 7.83 -0.07
C GLY A 6 20.97 7.47 -0.55
N PHE A 7 22.00 7.99 0.12
CA PHE A 7 23.40 7.65 -0.19
C PHE A 7 23.68 6.15 -0.02
N LEU A 8 23.20 5.53 1.06
CA LEU A 8 23.40 4.09 1.30
C LEU A 8 22.71 3.23 0.25
N VAL A 9 21.49 3.57 -0.18
CA VAL A 9 20.79 2.85 -1.25
C VAL A 9 21.60 2.88 -2.55
N VAL A 10 22.08 4.05 -2.94
CA VAL A 10 22.91 4.20 -4.15
C VAL A 10 24.23 3.46 -4.02
N LEU A 11 24.89 3.54 -2.86
CA LEU A 11 26.13 2.84 -2.58
C LEU A 11 25.96 1.32 -2.72
N PHE A 12 24.90 0.75 -2.13
CA PHE A 12 24.65 -0.69 -2.20
C PHE A 12 24.26 -1.15 -3.61
N TRP A 13 23.50 -0.35 -4.35
CA TRP A 13 23.18 -0.65 -5.74
C TRP A 13 24.44 -0.69 -6.61
N LEU A 14 25.32 0.32 -6.49
CA LEU A 14 26.60 0.36 -7.22
C LEU A 14 27.56 -0.75 -6.80
N ALA A 15 27.63 -1.04 -5.49
CA ALA A 15 28.44 -2.14 -4.98
C ALA A 15 27.94 -3.49 -5.51
N SER A 16 26.63 -3.70 -5.61
CA SER A 16 26.04 -4.92 -6.20
C SER A 16 26.41 -5.08 -7.67
N GLU A 17 26.42 -4.00 -8.44
CA GLU A 17 26.77 -4.05 -9.87
C GLU A 17 28.28 -4.29 -10.08
N PHE A 18 29.14 -3.71 -9.23
CA PHE A 18 30.59 -3.79 -9.37
C PHE A 18 31.20 -5.07 -8.76
N LEU A 19 30.69 -5.52 -7.60
CA LEU A 19 31.14 -6.74 -6.92
C LEU A 19 30.41 -7.99 -7.42
N GLY A 20 29.27 -7.82 -8.10
CA GLY A 20 28.48 -8.91 -8.64
C GLY A 20 29.22 -9.68 -9.76
N PRO A 21 28.96 -10.99 -9.93
CA PRO A 21 29.54 -11.77 -11.01
C PRO A 21 29.09 -11.20 -12.36
N PHE A 22 30.04 -11.04 -13.29
CA PHE A 22 29.77 -10.53 -14.63
C PHE A 22 28.81 -11.47 -15.39
N GLN A 23 27.53 -11.13 -15.39
CA GLN A 23 26.50 -11.94 -16.03
C GLN A 23 26.53 -11.68 -17.53
N ARG A 24 27.14 -12.58 -18.31
CA ARG A 24 26.87 -12.64 -19.76
C ARG A 24 25.38 -12.91 -19.90
N GLY A 25 24.63 -11.92 -20.37
CA GLY A 25 23.17 -11.95 -20.52
C GLY A 25 22.72 -13.08 -21.44
N SER A 26 22.65 -14.30 -20.91
CA SER A 26 21.98 -15.40 -21.59
C SER A 26 20.53 -15.02 -21.76
N VAL A 27 20.04 -15.08 -22.99
CA VAL A 27 18.65 -14.76 -23.32
C VAL A 27 17.69 -15.53 -22.41
N THR A 28 18.00 -16.81 -22.13
CA THR A 28 17.22 -17.67 -21.22
C THR A 28 17.14 -17.12 -19.79
N LYS A 29 18.20 -16.50 -19.27
CA LYS A 29 18.21 -15.92 -17.91
C LYS A 29 17.40 -14.63 -17.82
N GLN A 30 17.21 -13.95 -18.95
CA GLN A 30 16.44 -12.71 -19.05
C GLN A 30 14.97 -12.95 -19.44
N MET A 31 14.60 -14.19 -19.76
CA MET A 31 13.21 -14.54 -20.05
C MET A 31 12.37 -14.64 -18.76
N PRO A 32 11.10 -14.21 -18.77
CA PRO A 32 10.15 -14.47 -17.69
C PRO A 32 10.03 -15.97 -17.41
N PHE A 33 9.89 -16.31 -16.12
CA PHE A 33 9.72 -17.69 -15.71
C PHE A 33 8.24 -18.12 -15.87
N GLU A 34 7.99 -19.10 -16.75
CA GLU A 34 6.67 -19.72 -16.96
C GLU A 34 6.74 -21.25 -16.78
N CYS A 35 7.18 -21.70 -15.60
CA CYS A 35 7.24 -23.12 -15.24
C CYS A 35 8.04 -24.02 -16.22
N GLY A 36 9.06 -23.46 -16.89
CA GLY A 36 9.88 -24.17 -17.87
C GLY A 36 9.36 -24.10 -19.31
N HIS A 37 8.24 -23.42 -19.55
CA HIS A 37 7.76 -23.08 -20.89
C HIS A 37 8.37 -21.74 -21.36
N PRO A 38 8.70 -21.59 -22.66
CA PRO A 38 9.10 -20.30 -23.20
C PRO A 38 7.96 -19.28 -23.07
N SER A 39 8.25 -18.10 -22.52
CA SER A 39 7.21 -17.10 -22.28
C SER A 39 6.55 -16.65 -23.59
N GLU A 40 5.23 -16.59 -23.64
CA GLU A 40 4.48 -16.06 -24.80
C GLU A 40 4.56 -14.52 -24.93
N GLY A 41 5.33 -13.87 -24.04
CA GLY A 41 5.49 -12.43 -23.96
C GLY A 41 4.32 -11.75 -23.23
N PHE A 42 4.49 -10.48 -22.88
CA PHE A 42 3.43 -9.72 -22.22
C PHE A 42 2.28 -9.48 -23.21
N ARG A 43 1.18 -10.24 -23.06
CA ARG A 43 -0.11 -9.94 -23.69
C ARG A 43 -0.97 -9.18 -22.68
N PRO A 44 -1.42 -7.95 -22.97
CA PRO A 44 -2.31 -7.22 -22.07
C PRO A 44 -3.64 -7.98 -21.96
N ARG A 45 -3.74 -8.82 -20.92
CA ARG A 45 -4.94 -9.56 -20.58
C ARG A 45 -5.71 -8.77 -19.55
N ARG A 46 -7.03 -8.71 -19.70
CA ARG A 46 -7.90 -8.15 -18.66
C ARG A 46 -7.86 -9.11 -17.47
N PHE A 47 -7.11 -8.74 -16.43
CA PHE A 47 -7.12 -9.43 -15.16
C PHE A 47 -8.29 -8.90 -14.32
N ALA A 48 -9.15 -9.79 -13.83
CA ALA A 48 -10.23 -9.39 -12.94
C ALA A 48 -9.63 -9.02 -11.58
N VAL A 49 -9.70 -7.75 -11.21
CA VAL A 49 -9.26 -7.28 -9.89
C VAL A 49 -10.39 -7.55 -8.90
N LYS A 50 -10.40 -8.75 -8.32
CA LYS A 50 -11.42 -9.18 -7.35
C LYS A 50 -11.48 -8.30 -6.08
N PHE A 51 -10.40 -7.59 -5.78
CA PHE A 51 -10.22 -6.78 -4.58
C PHE A 51 -10.50 -5.28 -4.77
N TYR A 52 -11.11 -4.89 -5.90
CA TYR A 52 -11.32 -3.47 -6.19
C TYR A 52 -12.15 -2.76 -5.11
N GLY A 53 -13.20 -3.40 -4.59
CA GLY A 53 -14.03 -2.83 -3.52
C GLY A 53 -13.24 -2.54 -2.25
N ILE A 54 -12.34 -3.44 -1.87
CA ILE A 54 -11.45 -3.28 -0.72
C ILE A 54 -10.45 -2.15 -0.93
N ALA A 55 -9.93 -1.99 -2.16
CA ALA A 55 -9.03 -0.89 -2.48
C ALA A 55 -9.72 0.48 -2.33
N VAL A 56 -10.97 0.60 -2.80
CA VAL A 56 -11.75 1.83 -2.63
C VAL A 56 -12.06 2.10 -1.15
N LEU A 57 -12.42 1.06 -0.39
CA LEU A 57 -12.64 1.17 1.05
C LEU A 57 -11.38 1.61 1.80
N PHE A 58 -10.21 1.05 1.43
CA PHE A 58 -8.93 1.43 1.99
C PHE A 58 -8.62 2.92 1.77
N ILE A 59 -8.84 3.43 0.56
CA ILE A 59 -8.64 4.85 0.25
C ILE A 59 -9.55 5.74 1.12
N LEU A 60 -10.81 5.33 1.30
CA LEU A 60 -11.76 6.07 2.12
C LEU A 60 -11.31 6.10 3.59
N PHE A 61 -10.89 4.96 4.14
CA PHE A 61 -10.40 4.86 5.52
C PHE A 61 -9.08 5.62 5.72
N ASP A 62 -8.19 5.64 4.72
CA ASP A 62 -6.93 6.40 4.78
C ASP A 62 -7.18 7.91 4.83
N ILE A 63 -8.14 8.42 4.05
CA ILE A 63 -8.58 9.82 4.13
C ILE A 63 -9.12 10.14 5.53
N GLU A 64 -9.87 9.23 6.13
CA GLU A 64 -10.41 9.39 7.49
C GLU A 64 -9.31 9.38 8.55
N ALA A 65 -8.30 8.53 8.40
CA ALA A 65 -7.14 8.50 9.27
C ALA A 65 -6.34 9.81 9.21
N VAL A 66 -6.26 10.45 8.03
CA VAL A 66 -5.61 11.76 7.88
C VAL A 66 -6.27 12.83 8.76
N PHE A 67 -7.58 12.75 9.03
CA PHE A 67 -8.26 13.69 9.93
C PHE A 67 -7.85 13.57 11.40
N LEU A 68 -7.23 12.46 11.81
CA LEU A 68 -6.71 12.31 13.17
C LEU A 68 -5.52 13.25 13.46
N TYR A 69 -4.76 13.65 12.44
CA TYR A 69 -3.61 14.54 12.61
C TYR A 69 -4.00 15.95 13.07
N PRO A 70 -4.85 16.71 12.34
CA PRO A 70 -5.22 18.05 12.77
C PRO A 70 -5.95 18.03 14.12
N TRP A 71 -6.80 17.01 14.36
CA TRP A 71 -7.44 16.81 15.66
C TRP A 71 -6.41 16.70 16.79
N ALA A 72 -5.37 15.87 16.62
CA ALA A 72 -4.33 15.68 17.63
C ALA A 72 -3.54 16.97 17.90
N VAL A 73 -3.36 17.81 16.88
CA VAL A 73 -2.68 19.11 17.02
C VAL A 73 -3.51 20.09 17.85
N VAL A 74 -4.82 20.17 17.63
CA VAL A 74 -5.70 21.15 18.31
C VAL A 74 -6.27 20.65 19.64
N LEU A 75 -5.97 19.42 20.03
CA LEU A 75 -6.48 18.79 21.26
C LEU A 75 -6.21 19.63 22.52
N ASN A 76 -5.05 20.29 22.60
CA ASN A 76 -4.69 21.12 23.75
C ASN A 76 -5.54 22.40 23.88
N GLU A 77 -6.05 22.91 22.77
CA GLU A 77 -6.85 24.14 22.74
C GLU A 77 -8.32 23.84 23.09
N LEU A 78 -8.88 22.80 22.47
CA LEU A 78 -10.29 22.44 22.58
C LEU A 78 -10.59 21.44 23.70
N LYS A 79 -9.57 20.75 24.23
CA LYS A 79 -9.61 19.81 25.36
C LYS A 79 -10.77 18.80 25.25
N LEU A 80 -11.76 18.91 26.13
CA LEU A 80 -12.88 17.97 26.25
C LEU A 80 -13.77 17.97 25.00
N PHE A 81 -13.92 19.11 24.35
CA PHE A 81 -14.75 19.23 23.15
C PHE A 81 -14.16 18.42 22.00
N ALA A 82 -12.87 18.60 21.70
CA ALA A 82 -12.17 17.81 20.70
C ALA A 82 -12.19 16.30 21.03
N LEU A 83 -12.09 15.93 22.31
CA LEU A 83 -12.15 14.52 22.71
C LEU A 83 -13.53 13.90 22.40
N ILE A 84 -14.62 14.60 22.68
CA ILE A 84 -15.98 14.12 22.39
C ILE A 84 -16.20 14.00 20.89
N GLU A 85 -15.81 15.02 20.11
CA GLU A 85 -15.91 14.97 18.64
C GLU A 85 -15.14 13.77 18.07
N MET A 86 -13.96 13.46 18.61
CA MET A 86 -13.17 12.33 18.16
C MET A 86 -13.84 10.99 18.45
N ILE A 87 -14.41 10.84 19.64
CA ILE A 87 -15.16 9.63 20.00
C ILE A 87 -16.33 9.43 19.03
N ILE A 88 -17.08 10.49 18.74
CA ILE A 88 -18.21 10.43 17.80
C ILE A 88 -17.73 10.03 16.41
N PHE A 89 -16.66 10.65 15.90
CA PHE A 89 -16.09 10.32 14.60
C PHE A 89 -15.63 8.86 14.53
N ILE A 90 -14.91 8.36 15.55
CA ILE A 90 -14.47 6.96 15.61
C ILE A 90 -15.67 6.01 15.62
N VAL A 91 -16.74 6.32 16.37
CA VAL A 91 -17.96 5.51 16.39
C VAL A 91 -18.60 5.45 14.99
N ILE A 92 -18.66 6.57 14.27
CA ILE A 92 -19.17 6.61 12.89
C ILE A 92 -18.34 5.69 11.98
N LEU A 93 -17.01 5.72 12.09
CA LEU A 93 -16.13 4.81 11.33
C LEU A 93 -16.44 3.34 11.60
N PHE A 94 -16.58 2.96 12.87
CA PHE A 94 -16.90 1.59 13.24
C PHE A 94 -18.28 1.15 12.75
N VAL A 95 -19.27 2.05 12.76
CA VAL A 95 -20.61 1.76 12.21
C VAL A 95 -20.54 1.56 10.70
N ALA A 96 -19.82 2.43 9.97
CA ALA A 96 -19.64 2.30 8.53
C ALA A 96 -18.90 0.99 8.17
N LEU A 97 -17.82 0.68 8.87
CA LEU A 97 -17.07 -0.56 8.70
C LEU A 97 -17.94 -1.80 9.02
N GLY A 98 -18.67 -1.77 10.13
CA GLY A 98 -19.58 -2.84 10.51
C GLY A 98 -20.67 -3.09 9.48
N TYR A 99 -21.20 -2.02 8.86
CA TYR A 99 -22.18 -2.13 7.78
C TYR A 99 -21.58 -2.75 6.52
N VAL A 100 -20.40 -2.30 6.09
CA VAL A 100 -19.71 -2.85 4.90
C VAL A 100 -19.38 -4.33 5.12
N TRP A 101 -18.93 -4.68 6.32
CA TRP A 101 -18.64 -6.05 6.70
C TRP A 101 -19.91 -6.91 6.69
N ALA A 102 -21.01 -6.45 7.29
CA ALA A 102 -22.28 -7.18 7.29
C ALA A 102 -22.85 -7.42 5.89
N LYS A 103 -22.48 -6.58 4.91
CA LYS A 103 -22.86 -6.73 3.49
C LYS A 103 -21.90 -7.60 2.66
N GLY A 104 -20.88 -8.19 3.27
CA GLY A 104 -19.88 -8.97 2.54
C GLY A 104 -18.95 -8.12 1.66
N GLY A 105 -18.87 -6.80 1.89
CA GLY A 105 -18.03 -5.90 1.09
C GLY A 105 -16.52 -6.14 1.24
N LEU A 106 -16.14 -7.01 2.18
CA LEU A 106 -14.76 -7.46 2.43
C LEU A 106 -14.46 -8.84 1.83
N GLU A 107 -15.44 -9.51 1.24
CA GLU A 107 -15.27 -10.82 0.59
C GLU A 107 -14.78 -10.64 -0.85
N TRP A 108 -13.96 -11.56 -1.36
CA TRP A 108 -13.26 -11.42 -2.65
C TRP A 108 -13.25 -12.69 -3.51
N ASP A 109 -14.21 -13.59 -3.29
CA ASP A 109 -14.38 -14.80 -4.11
C ASP A 109 -14.99 -14.51 -5.49
#